data_AF-A0A0R1W2J4-F1
#
_entry.id   AF-A0A0R1W2J4-F1
#
_cell.length_a   1.000
_cell.length_b   1.000
_cell.length_c   1.000
_cell.angle_alpha   90.00
_cell.angle_beta   90.00
_cell.angle_gamma   90.00
#
_symmetry.space_group_name_H-M   'P 1'
#
loop_
_entity.id
_entity.type
_entity.pdbx_description
1 polymer ?
#
loop_
_entity_poly.entity_id
_entity_poly.type
_entity_poly.pdbx_seq_one_letter_code
_entity_poly.pdbx_strand_id
1 'polypeptide(L)'
;MNNIPIPKISEILSEEFLKPLDISAYALSKQINVPTSRIQDLLHDRRQVTVDTSIRLGRFFGVSDQYFLKLQNDIDVRNAELNHGEEYSKIVKFEKI
;
A
#
# COMPACT_ATOMS: atom_id res chain seq x y z
N MET A 1 -21.49 -10.99 -9.05
CA MET A 1 -20.79 -9.80 -8.48
C MET A 1 -19.49 -9.66 -9.24
N ASN A 2 -19.23 -8.50 -9.84
CA ASN A 2 -17.93 -8.25 -10.48
C ASN A 2 -16.89 -8.09 -9.37
N ASN A 3 -16.02 -9.08 -9.18
CA ASN A 3 -14.92 -8.97 -8.23
C ASN A 3 -13.93 -7.96 -8.78
N ILE A 4 -13.80 -6.82 -8.10
CA ILE A 4 -12.73 -5.86 -8.35
C ILE A 4 -11.43 -6.52 -7.87
N PRO A 5 -10.42 -6.74 -8.73
CA PRO A 5 -9.16 -7.35 -8.32
C PRO A 5 -8.52 -6.53 -7.18
N ILE A 6 -7.84 -7.21 -6.27
CA ILE A 6 -7.08 -6.53 -5.21
C ILE A 6 -5.83 -5.93 -5.86
N PRO A 7 -5.70 -4.59 -5.88
CA PRO A 7 -4.54 -3.95 -6.50
C PRO A 7 -3.29 -4.19 -5.65
N LYS A 8 -2.11 -4.04 -6.25
CA LYS A 8 -0.85 -4.01 -5.51
C LYS A 8 -0.38 -2.59 -5.26
N ILE A 9 0.39 -2.41 -4.19
CA ILE A 9 1.06 -1.13 -3.93
C ILE A 9 2.02 -0.77 -5.06
N SER A 10 2.74 -1.75 -5.61
CA SER A 10 3.63 -1.53 -6.75
C SER A 10 2.89 -0.95 -7.96
N GLU A 11 1.73 -1.51 -8.29
CA GLU A 11 0.88 -1.09 -9.40
C GLU A 11 0.36 0.34 -9.18
N ILE A 12 -0.20 0.64 -8.00
CA ILE A 12 -0.69 1.98 -7.68
C ILE A 12 0.45 3.00 -7.74
N LEU A 13 1.58 2.74 -7.08
CA LEU A 13 2.72 3.66 -7.06
C LEU A 13 3.29 3.88 -8.48
N SER A 14 3.36 2.83 -9.30
CA SER A 14 3.84 2.89 -10.68
C SER A 14 2.88 3.65 -11.60
N GLU A 15 1.64 3.18 -11.70
CA GLU A 15 0.69 3.61 -12.73
C GLU A 15 0.01 4.94 -12.39
N GLU A 16 -0.21 5.24 -11.10
CA GLU A 16 -0.95 6.45 -10.69
C GLU A 16 -0.02 7.62 -10.33
N PHE A 17 1.25 7.35 -10.01
CA PHE A 17 2.18 8.39 -9.55
C PHE A 17 3.45 8.47 -10.39
N LEU A 18 4.26 7.41 -10.48
CA LEU A 18 5.58 7.51 -11.12
C LEU A 18 5.49 7.72 -12.63
N LYS A 19 4.71 6.91 -13.35
CA LYS A 19 4.56 7.02 -14.80
C LYS A 19 3.90 8.33 -15.23
N PRO A 20 2.79 8.79 -14.62
CA PRO A 20 2.15 10.05 -15.01
C PRO A 20 3.02 11.29 -14.75
N LEU A 21 3.91 11.22 -13.75
CA LEU A 21 4.80 12.33 -13.39
C LEU A 21 6.19 12.24 -14.03
N ASP A 22 6.48 11.17 -14.80
CA ASP A 22 7.80 10.87 -15.37
C ASP A 22 8.93 10.86 -14.32
N ILE A 23 8.65 10.28 -13.15
CA ILE A 23 9.60 10.21 -12.02
C ILE A 23 10.20 8.81 -11.92
N SER A 24 11.53 8.71 -11.96
CA SER A 24 12.22 7.45 -11.69
C SER A 24 12.24 7.09 -10.20
N ALA A 25 12.38 5.81 -9.87
CA ALA A 25 12.56 5.35 -8.48
C ALA A 25 13.76 6.03 -7.78
N TYR A 26 14.83 6.30 -8.52
CA TYR A 26 15.99 7.03 -8.01
C TYR A 26 15.67 8.51 -7.72
N ALA A 27 14.95 9.18 -8.62
CA ALA A 27 14.53 10.56 -8.40
C ALA A 27 13.61 10.67 -7.18
N LEU A 28 12.60 9.79 -7.07
CA LEU A 28 11.73 9.73 -5.90
C LEU A 28 12.52 9.52 -4.60
N SER A 29 13.43 8.54 -4.58
CA SER A 29 14.20 8.23 -3.37
C SER A 29 15.03 9.41 -2.86
N LYS A 30 15.60 10.20 -3.78
CA LYS A 30 16.33 11.43 -3.46
C LYS A 30 15.42 12.51 -2.90
N GLN A 31 14.26 12.73 -3.52
CA GLN A 31 13.32 13.77 -3.06
C GLN A 31 12.76 13.48 -1.67
N ILE A 32 12.48 12.21 -1.36
CA ILE A 32 11.93 11.83 -0.06
C ILE A 32 12.99 11.40 0.96
N ASN A 33 14.27 11.56 0.63
CA ASN A 33 15.43 11.24 1.46
C ASN A 33 15.41 9.81 2.04
N VAL A 34 15.34 8.81 1.17
CA VAL A 34 15.43 7.38 1.53
C VAL A 34 16.38 6.64 0.58
N PRO A 35 16.89 5.44 0.95
CA PRO A 35 17.64 4.60 0.01
C PRO A 35 16.80 4.20 -1.21
N THR A 36 17.39 4.23 -2.40
CA THR A 36 16.71 3.81 -3.65
C THR A 36 16.20 2.36 -3.59
N SER A 37 16.92 1.47 -2.90
CA SER A 37 16.49 0.09 -2.66
C SER A 37 15.13 0.02 -1.97
N ARG A 38 14.81 0.97 -1.08
CA ARG A 38 13.51 1.03 -0.42
C ARG A 38 12.38 1.24 -1.43
N ILE A 39 12.54 2.16 -2.36
CA ILE A 39 11.54 2.42 -3.41
C ILE A 39 11.45 1.25 -4.37
N GLN A 40 12.60 0.69 -4.76
CA GLN A 40 12.61 -0.50 -5.62
C GLN A 40 11.89 -1.68 -4.96
N ASP A 41 12.09 -1.91 -3.66
CA ASP A 41 11.39 -3.00 -2.97
C ASP A 41 9.88 -2.79 -2.90
N LEU A 42 9.39 -1.55 -2.78
CA LEU A 42 7.97 -1.24 -2.88
C LEU A 42 7.44 -1.53 -4.31
N LEU A 43 8.20 -1.12 -5.34
CA LEU A 43 7.82 -1.32 -6.75
C LEU A 43 7.88 -2.79 -7.20
N HIS A 44 8.49 -3.67 -6.42
CA HIS A 44 8.53 -5.12 -6.68
C HIS A 44 7.72 -5.93 -5.65
N ASP A 45 6.90 -5.28 -4.83
CA ASP A 45 6.10 -5.91 -3.77
C ASP A 45 6.93 -6.75 -2.77
N ARG A 46 8.22 -6.42 -2.61
CA ARG A 46 9.14 -7.08 -1.66
C ARG A 46 9.10 -6.43 -0.28
N ARG A 47 8.40 -5.31 -0.14
CA ARG A 47 8.28 -4.53 1.08
C ARG A 47 6.89 -3.90 1.14
N GLN A 48 6.29 -3.90 2.34
CA GLN A 48 5.07 -3.17 2.62
C GLN A 48 5.33 -1.69 2.95
N VAL A 49 4.32 -0.86 2.73
CA VAL A 49 4.35 0.55 3.14
C VAL A 49 4.38 0.65 4.67
N THR A 50 5.39 1.33 5.21
CA THR A 50 5.47 1.69 6.63
C THR A 50 4.89 3.08 6.88
N VAL A 51 4.64 3.44 8.15
CA VAL A 51 4.20 4.80 8.54
C VAL A 51 5.16 5.88 8.03
N ASP A 52 6.47 5.72 8.24
CA ASP A 52 7.51 6.66 7.75
C ASP A 52 7.45 6.81 6.21
N THR A 53 7.27 5.69 5.50
CA THR A 53 7.14 5.70 4.03
C THR A 53 5.87 6.41 3.58
N SER A 54 4.73 6.15 4.23
CA SER A 54 3.46 6.78 3.90
C SER A 54 3.50 8.31 4.08
N ILE A 55 4.06 8.79 5.20
CA ILE A 55 4.22 10.24 5.45
C ILE A 55 5.08 10.87 4.35
N ARG A 56 6.21 10.24 4.01
CA ARG A 56 7.13 10.74 2.98
C ARG A 56 6.49 10.80 1.59
N LEU A 57 5.84 9.72 1.17
CA LEU A 57 5.16 9.68 -0.13
C LEU A 57 3.96 10.63 -0.16
N GLY A 58 3.20 10.71 0.94
CA GLY A 58 2.05 11.60 1.06
C GLY A 58 2.44 13.06 0.86
N ARG A 59 3.44 13.53 1.59
CA ARG A 59 3.98 14.89 1.44
C ARG A 59 4.55 15.16 0.06
N PHE A 60 5.25 14.20 -0.54
CA PHE A 60 5.85 14.37 -1.86
C PHE A 60 4.81 14.46 -2.98
N PHE A 61 3.79 13.59 -2.96
CA PHE A 61 2.77 13.54 -3.99
C PHE A 61 1.54 14.43 -3.71
N GLY A 62 1.53 15.17 -2.59
CA GLY A 62 0.42 16.06 -2.24
C GLY A 62 -0.86 15.35 -1.82
N VAL A 63 -0.76 14.11 -1.33
CA VAL A 63 -1.88 13.35 -0.75
C VAL A 63 -1.75 13.29 0.77
N SER A 64 -2.77 12.81 1.47
CA SER A 64 -2.69 12.72 2.94
C SER A 64 -1.52 11.83 3.40
N ASP A 65 -0.88 12.17 4.53
CA ASP A 65 0.20 11.39 5.16
C ASP A 65 -0.17 9.89 5.39
N GLN A 66 -1.46 9.57 5.47
CA GLN A 66 -1.97 8.22 5.70
C GLN A 66 -2.39 7.48 4.41
N TYR A 67 -2.34 8.13 3.24
CA TYR A 67 -2.93 7.59 2.00
C TYR A 67 -2.39 6.21 1.65
N PHE A 68 -1.06 6.08 1.51
CA PHE A 68 -0.43 4.81 1.13
C PHE A 68 -0.53 3.75 2.23
N LEU A 69 -0.49 4.15 3.51
CA LEU A 69 -0.70 3.21 4.61
C LEU A 69 -2.12 2.65 4.64
N LYS A 70 -3.13 3.47 4.36
CA LYS A 70 -4.53 3.02 4.26
C LYS A 70 -4.72 2.03 3.11
N LEU A 71 -4.08 2.29 1.95
CA LEU A 71 -4.09 1.36 0.83
C LEU A 71 -3.44 0.03 1.19
N GLN A 72 -2.27 0.06 1.83
CA GLN A 72 -1.59 -1.16 2.29
C GLN A 72 -2.50 -1.98 3.21
N ASN A 73 -3.12 -1.32 4.20
CA ASN A 73 -4.01 -1.98 5.14
C ASN A 73 -5.25 -2.57 4.45
N ASP A 74 -5.88 -1.85 3.51
CA ASP A 74 -7.03 -2.37 2.75
C ASP A 74 -6.64 -3.61 1.94
N ILE A 75 -5.52 -3.55 1.23
CA ILE A 75 -4.98 -4.67 0.44
C ILE A 75 -4.72 -5.87 1.36
N ASP A 76 -4.07 -5.66 2.50
CA ASP A 76 -3.74 -6.72 3.46
C ASP A 76 -5.01 -7.35 4.05
N VAL A 77 -6.01 -6.55 4.44
CA VAL A 77 -7.30 -7.04 4.93
C VAL A 77 -8.03 -7.84 3.85
N ARG A 78 -8.11 -7.33 2.62
CA ARG A 78 -8.79 -8.04 1.52
C ARG A 78 -8.09 -9.35 1.19
N ASN A 79 -6.76 -9.39 1.19
CA ASN A 79 -6.01 -10.63 0.99
C ASN A 79 -6.22 -11.61 2.14
N ALA A 80 -6.25 -11.12 3.39
CA ALA A 80 -6.52 -11.96 4.55
C ALA A 80 -7.92 -12.58 4.50
N GLU A 81 -8.95 -11.80 4.17
CA GLU A 81 -10.32 -12.30 3.96
C GLU A 81 -10.39 -13.32 2.82
N LEU A 82 -9.64 -13.12 1.73
CA LEU A 82 -9.60 -14.06 0.61
C LEU A 82 -8.96 -15.39 0.99
N ASN A 83 -7.93 -15.37 1.83
CA ASN A 83 -7.18 -16.56 2.24
C ASN A 83 -7.78 -17.29 3.46
N HIS A 84 -8.43 -16.55 4.37
CA HIS A 84 -8.88 -17.04 5.68
C HIS A 84 -10.36 -16.75 5.98
N GLY A 85 -11.15 -16.28 5.00
CA GLY A 85 -12.53 -15.86 5.22
C GLY A 85 -13.44 -16.93 5.82
N GLU A 86 -13.24 -18.22 5.47
CA GLU A 86 -13.98 -19.32 6.09
C GLU A 86 -13.68 -19.46 7.60
N GLU A 87 -12.43 -19.23 8.00
CA GLU A 87 -12.01 -19.23 9.40
C GLU A 87 -12.61 -18.03 10.13
N TYR A 88 -12.50 -16.83 9.55
CA TYR A 88 -13.03 -15.59 10.13
C TYR A 88 -14.56 -15.62 10.28
N SER A 89 -15.28 -16.27 9.34
CA SER A 89 -16.73 -16.39 9.40
C SER A 89 -17.26 -17.16 10.63
N LYS A 90 -16.40 -17.95 11.28
CA LYS A 90 -16.74 -18.72 12.50
C LYS A 90 -16.58 -17.90 13.78
N ILE A 91 -15.98 -16.72 13.71
CA ILE A 91 -15.77 -15.85 14.88
C ILE A 91 -17.11 -15.22 15.28
N VAL A 92 -17.53 -15.48 16.52
CA VAL A 92 -18.76 -14.93 17.08
C VAL A 92 -18.51 -13.58 17.73
N LYS A 93 -19.46 -12.65 17.59
CA LYS A 93 -19.41 -11.34 18.23
C LYS A 93 -19.44 -11.51 19.75
N PHE A 94 -18.61 -10.75 20.46
CA PHE A 94 -18.66 -10.69 21.92
C PHE A 94 -20.02 -10.16 22.38
N GLU A 95 -20.69 -10.93 23.23
CA GLU A 95 -21.91 -10.53 23.94
C GLU A 95 -21.61 -10.49 25.45
N LYS A 96 -21.91 -9.35 26.08
CA LYS A 96 -21.76 -9.18 27.52
C LYS A 96 -22.97 -9.81 28.21
N ILE A 97 -22.73 -10.78 29.09
CA ILE A 97 -23.75 -11.40 29.96
C ILE A 97 -24.29 -10.35 30.96
#